data_AF-A0A510UL73-F1
#
_entry.id   AF-A0A510UL73-F1
#
_cell.length_a   1.000
_cell.length_b   1.000
_cell.length_c   1.000
_cell.angle_alpha   90.00
_cell.angle_beta   90.00
_cell.angle_gamma   90.00
#
_symmetry.space_group_name_H-M   'P 1'
#
loop_
_entity.id
_entity.type
_entity.pdbx_description
1 polymer ?
#
loop_
_entity_poly.entity_id
_entity_poly.type
_entity_poly.pdbx_seq_one_letter_code
_entity_poly.pdbx_strand_id
1 'polypeptide(L)' 'MSVISLTNADIHQILSASHHAIANRALAPLVLAVSELSTKEGLSPEDALIRLMQQGSNNEQGLHDA' A
#
# COMPACT_ATOMS: atom_id res chain seq x y z
N MET A 1 40.20 12.16 7.52
CA MET A 1 39.08 11.21 7.37
C MET A 1 37.91 11.76 8.16
N SER A 2 36.87 12.26 7.48
CA SER A 2 35.66 12.76 8.15
C SER A 2 34.71 11.59 8.35
N VAL A 3 34.53 11.15 9.59
CA VAL A 3 33.47 10.21 9.94
C VAL A 3 32.18 11.01 10.04
N ILE A 4 31.19 10.67 9.22
CA ILE A 4 29.86 11.30 9.28
C ILE A 4 29.25 10.88 10.61
N SER A 5 29.30 11.78 11.61
CA SER A 5 28.61 11.59 12.88
C SER A 5 27.14 11.87 12.65
N LEU A 6 26.36 10.83 12.35
CA LEU A 6 24.90 10.95 12.29
C LEU A 6 24.40 11.36 13.68
N THR A 7 23.66 12.46 13.72
CA THR A 7 22.94 12.83 14.94
C THR A 7 21.73 11.93 15.11
N ASN A 8 21.21 11.81 16.32
CA ASN A 8 20.01 11.01 16.58
C ASN A 8 18.82 11.43 15.68
N ALA A 9 18.71 12.73 15.38
CA ALA A 9 17.69 13.26 14.47
C ALA A 9 17.82 12.74 13.03
N ASP A 10 19.05 12.62 12.52
CA ASP A 10 19.31 12.08 11.18
C ASP A 10 18.90 10.60 11.08
N ILE A 11 19.15 9.82 12.14
CA ILE A 11 18.74 8.41 12.21
C ILE A 11 17.21 8.29 12.18
N HIS A 12 16.50 9.11 12.95
CA HIS A 12 15.04 9.11 12.97
C HIS A 12 14.43 9.49 11.61
N GLN A 13 15.03 10.45 10.90
CA GLN A 13 14.58 10.84 9.56
C GLN A 13 14.77 9.70 8.55
N ILE A 14 15.93 9.04 8.55
CA ILE A 14 16.21 7.91 7.67
C ILE A 14 15.25 6.74 7.97
N LEU A 15 15.02 6.45 9.25
CA LEU A 15 14.13 5.37 9.66
C LEU A 15 12.67 5.67 9.27
N SER A 16 12.21 6.91 9.49
CA SER A 16 10.89 7.37 9.09
C SER A 16 10.71 7.32 7.56
N ALA A 17 11.68 7.82 6.80
CA ALA A 17 11.67 7.77 5.34
C ALA A 17 11.66 6.33 4.81
N SER A 18 12.40 5.43 5.47
CA SER A 18 12.43 4.00 5.14
C SER A 18 11.07 3.34 5.41
N HIS A 19 10.43 3.61 6.55
CA HIS A 19 9.09 3.12 6.84
C HIS A 19 8.05 3.67 5.84
N HIS A 20 8.13 4.95 5.49
CA HIS A 20 7.27 5.52 4.46
C HIS A 20 7.48 4.87 3.09
N ALA A 21 8.72 4.61 2.69
CA ALA A 21 9.02 3.94 1.42
C ALA A 21 8.49 2.50 1.40
N ILE A 22 8.62 1.76 2.51
CA ILE A 22 8.08 0.40 2.64
C ILE A 22 6.55 0.40 2.60
N ALA A 23 5.91 1.29 3.36
CA ALA A 23 4.44 1.42 3.37
C ALA A 23 3.91 1.82 1.99
N ASN A 24 4.52 2.81 1.34
CA ASN A 24 4.12 3.24 0.00
C ASN A 24 4.32 2.11 -1.02
N ARG A 25 5.39 1.34 -0.92
CA ARG A 25 5.63 0.18 -1.80
C ARG A 25 4.59 -0.92 -1.58
N ALA A 26 4.17 -1.15 -0.35
CA ALA A 26 3.14 -2.15 -0.03
C ALA A 26 1.73 -1.69 -0.46
N LEU A 27 1.44 -0.39 -0.39
CA LEU A 27 0.14 0.17 -0.74
C LEU A 27 -0.01 0.53 -2.23
N ALA A 28 1.10 0.78 -2.94
CA ALA A 28 1.06 1.17 -4.35
C ALA A 28 0.28 0.18 -5.25
N PRO A 29 0.41 -1.15 -5.10
CA PRO A 29 -0.39 -2.10 -5.90
C PRO A 29 -1.89 -1.97 -5.64
N LEU A 30 -2.28 -1.74 -4.37
CA LEU A 30 -3.69 -1.56 -3.99
C LEU A 30 -4.25 -0.27 -4.62
N VAL A 31 -3.51 0.84 -4.52
CA VAL A 31 -3.93 2.12 -5.10
C VAL A 31 -4.05 2.03 -6.63
N LEU A 32 -3.15 1.30 -7.28
CA LEU A 32 -3.22 1.07 -8.73
C LEU A 32 -4.47 0.26 -9.09
N ALA A 33 -4.72 -0.86 -8.41
CA ALA A 33 -5.89 -1.69 -8.64
C ALA A 33 -7.21 -0.93 -8.44
N VAL A 34 -7.30 -0.09 -7.39
CA VAL A 34 -8.45 0.78 -7.15
C VAL A 34 -8.64 1.77 -8.29
N SER A 35 -7.55 2.40 -8.74
CA SER A 35 -7.60 3.38 -9.83
C SER A 35 -8.01 2.76 -11.17
N GLU A 36 -7.50 1.56 -11.46
CA GLU A 36 -7.88 0.79 -12.64
C GLU A 36 -9.36 0.41 -12.61
N LEU A 37 -9.86 -0.08 -11.47
CA LEU A 37 -11.26 -0.46 -11.31
C LEU A 37 -12.19 0.76 -11.38
N SER A 38 -11.84 1.84 -10.69
CA SER A 38 -12.55 3.12 -10.74
C SER A 38 -12.67 3.64 -12.17
N THR A 39 -11.57 3.63 -12.94
CA THR A 39 -11.56 4.07 -14.34
C THR A 39 -12.38 3.15 -15.24
N LYS A 40 -12.26 1.83 -15.05
CA LYS A 40 -12.93 0.82 -15.89
C LYS A 40 -14.45 0.84 -15.69
N GLU A 41 -14.91 1.00 -14.46
CA GLU A 41 -16.32 0.90 -14.10
C GLU A 41 -17.00 2.26 -13.90
N GLY A 42 -16.25 3.36 -14.00
CA GLY A 42 -16.78 4.71 -13.75
C GLY A 42 -17.20 4.92 -12.30
N LEU A 43 -16.56 4.22 -11.36
CA LEU A 43 -16.87 4.26 -9.94
C LEU A 43 -16.05 5.31 -9.19
N SER A 44 -16.56 5.77 -8.05
CA SER A 44 -15.73 6.51 -7.10
C SER A 44 -14.59 5.59 -6.61
N PRO A 45 -13.38 6.14 -6.32
CA PRO A 45 -12.28 5.36 -5.76
C PRO A 45 -12.66 4.61 -4.47
N GLU A 46 -13.54 5.19 -3.65
CA GLU A 46 -14.06 4.59 -2.43
C GLU A 46 -14.87 3.33 -2.73
N ASP A 47 -15.82 3.40 -3.68
CA ASP A 47 -16.64 2.25 -4.09
C ASP A 47 -15.79 1.15 -4.74
N ALA A 48 -14.80 1.53 -5.55
CA ALA A 48 -13.86 0.61 -6.16
C ALA A 48 -13.01 -0.13 -5.10
N LEU A 49 -12.55 0.56 -4.05
CA LEU A 49 -11.83 -0.06 -2.95
C LEU A 49 -12.71 -1.05 -2.18
N ILE A 50 -13.93 -0.68 -1.84
CA ILE A 50 -14.89 -1.57 -1.14
C ILE A 50 -15.11 -2.84 -1.96
N ARG A 51 -15.29 -2.71 -3.27
CA ARG A 51 -15.52 -3.83 -4.18
C ARG A 51 -14.30 -4.75 -4.29
N LEU A 52 -13.09 -4.18 -4.36
CA LEU A 52 -11.85 -4.96 -4.34
C LEU A 52 -11.67 -5.74 -3.03
N MET A 53 -12.00 -5.14 -1.88
CA MET A 53 -11.94 -5.84 -0.59
C MET A 53 -12.94 -6.99 -0.52
N GLN A 54 -14.16 -6.80 -1.02
CA GLN A 54 -15.16 -7.87 -1.11
C GLN A 54 -14.71 -9.01 -2.04
N GLN A 55 -14.06 -8.68 -3.17
CA GLN A 55 -13.48 -9.69 -4.06
C GLN A 55 -12.36 -10.47 -3.38
N GLY A 56 -11.47 -9.79 -2.65
CA GLY A 56 -10.42 -10.43 -1.86
C GLY A 56 -10.98 -11.42 -0.85
N SER A 57 -11.93 -10.99 -0.01
CA SER A 57 -12.53 -11.86 1.02
C SER A 57 -13.26 -13.07 0.43
N ASN A 58 -13.99 -12.91 -0.68
CA ASN A 58 -14.66 -14.04 -1.33
C ASN A 58 -13.67 -15.05 -1.94
N ASN A 59 -12.52 -14.57 -2.43
CA ASN A 59 -11.50 -15.42 -3.05
C ASN A 59 -10.69 -16.19 -2.00
N GLU A 60 -10.47 -15.61 -0.81
CA GLU A 60 -9.85 -16.29 0.33
C GLU A 60 -10.77 -17.36 0.93
N GLN A 61 -12.08 -17.12 0.95
CA GLN A 61 -13.06 -18.08 1.47
C GLN A 61 -13.23 -19.28 0.54
N GLY A 62 -13.30 -19.06 -0.78
CA GLY A 62 -13.35 -20.14 -1.77
C GLY A 62 -12.07 -20.99 -1.86
N LEU A 63 -10.93 -20.48 -1.38
CA LEU A 63 -9.67 -21.23 -1.30
C LEU A 63 -9.57 -22.08 -0.03
N HIS A 64 -10.31 -21.74 1.02
CA HIS A 64 -10.35 -22.48 2.28
C HIS A 64 -11.38 -23.63 2.26
N ASP A 65 -12.42 -23.48 1.43
CA ASP A 65 -13.51 -24.45 1.27
C ASP A 65 -13.28 -25.47 0.13
N ALA A 66 -12.13 -25.41 -0.57
CA ALA A 66 -11.74 -26.30 -1.67
C ALA A 66 -10.64 -27.29 -1.27
#